data_AF-A0A3R6YA26-F1
#
_entry.id   AF-A0A3R6YA26-F1
#
_cell.length_a   1.000
_cell.length_b   1.000
_cell.length_c   1.000
_cell.angle_alpha   90.00
_cell.angle_beta   90.00
_cell.angle_gamma   90.00
#
_symmetry.space_group_name_H-M   'P 1'
#
loop_
_entity.id
_entity.type
_entity.pdbx_description
1 polymer ?
#
loop_
_entity_poly.entity_id
_entity_poly.type
_entity_poly.pdbx_seq_one_letter_code
_entity_poly.pdbx_strand_id
1 'polypeptide(L)'
;MRKRHFLLLAFAITGLALNGCSGGGTTDVDTSQTESVAESESSEVEPTSTVEMPDGFTKITQEQAESCPDGDGAVKALETALQSIGVKKVSDCYWGNYKTAGSVVDMEAYLITDAQNLIVRCQYLNNNWTVVYITDSENGHLYYPTTGKDAYNYTTGELIKQEETTEPAAVEDTQEESKEPETQEVPHRDGMYGISDKSCHDIDATFSRDKVRNDVTGKWRVSAISADVQMVEYAKDYYQWKFTNDDEIHCIVNFYNNTTTKIQYLSGNLFVTVHEYVKGEEHDANLMFSGTVLQDFIVYLDNGDIEQIQ
;
A
#
# COMPACT_ATOMS: atom_id res chain seq x y z
N MET A 1 6.43 -31.87 -2.19
CA MET A 1 5.53 -31.38 -1.14
C MET A 1 5.20 -29.93 -1.44
N ARG A 2 4.07 -29.61 -2.09
CA ARG A 2 3.67 -28.21 -2.43
C ARG A 2 2.16 -28.00 -2.52
N LYS A 3 1.34 -29.00 -2.16
CA LYS A 3 -0.12 -28.98 -2.32
C LYS A 3 -0.91 -28.62 -1.06
N ARG A 4 -0.29 -28.67 0.13
CA ARG A 4 -1.01 -28.44 1.40
C ARG A 4 -1.31 -26.97 1.68
N HIS A 5 -0.54 -26.02 1.14
CA HIS A 5 -0.60 -24.61 1.56
C HIS A 5 -1.32 -23.66 0.58
N PHE A 6 -1.51 -24.04 -0.70
CA PHE A 6 -2.47 -23.35 -1.58
C PHE A 6 -3.91 -23.39 -1.04
N LEU A 7 -4.21 -24.37 -0.18
CA LEU A 7 -5.51 -24.48 0.49
C LEU A 7 -5.77 -23.34 1.50
N LEU A 8 -4.74 -22.72 2.09
CA LEU A 8 -4.89 -21.65 3.10
C LEU A 8 -5.33 -20.31 2.52
N LEU A 9 -5.12 -20.08 1.21
CA LEU A 9 -5.64 -18.91 0.50
C LEU A 9 -7.08 -19.11 0.03
N ALA A 10 -7.44 -20.36 -0.30
CA ALA A 10 -8.78 -20.72 -0.76
C ALA A 10 -9.80 -20.89 0.38
N PHE A 11 -9.35 -21.06 1.62
CA PHE A 11 -10.19 -21.20 2.82
C PHE A 11 -9.80 -20.19 3.89
N ALA A 12 -10.75 -19.81 4.73
CA ALA A 12 -10.49 -18.86 5.81
C ALA A 12 -9.42 -19.40 6.76
N ILE A 13 -8.45 -18.55 7.14
CA ILE A 13 -7.48 -18.89 8.17
C ILE A 13 -8.15 -18.60 9.52
N THR A 14 -8.46 -19.66 10.28
CA THR A 14 -9.10 -19.58 11.59
C THR A 14 -8.07 -19.57 12.71
N GLY A 15 -8.21 -18.65 13.67
CA GLY A 15 -7.53 -18.70 14.97
C GLY A 15 -6.02 -18.47 14.95
N LEU A 16 -5.56 -17.34 14.40
CA LEU A 16 -4.15 -16.96 14.39
C LEU A 16 -3.78 -16.18 15.67
N ALA A 17 -2.80 -16.69 16.43
CA ALA A 17 -2.21 -16.01 17.58
C ALA A 17 -0.84 -15.45 17.22
N LEU A 18 -0.67 -14.13 17.31
CA LEU A 18 0.57 -13.44 16.98
C LEU A 18 1.40 -13.28 18.27
N ASN A 19 2.27 -14.25 18.57
CA ASN A 19 3.13 -14.20 19.75
C ASN A 19 4.40 -13.37 19.48
N GLY A 20 4.66 -12.37 20.34
CA GLY A 20 5.88 -11.58 20.32
C GLY A 20 7.10 -12.43 20.69
N CYS A 21 8.10 -12.45 19.81
CA CYS A 21 9.38 -13.11 20.07
C CYS A 21 10.13 -12.40 21.21
N SER A 22 10.18 -13.01 22.39
CA SER A 22 11.17 -12.71 23.43
C SER A 22 12.07 -13.93 23.58
N GLY A 23 13.37 -13.75 23.33
CA GLY A 23 14.34 -14.83 23.25
C GLY A 23 14.73 -15.48 24.58
N GLY A 24 15.40 -16.63 24.44
CA GLY A 24 16.33 -17.20 25.41
C GLY A 24 15.86 -18.46 26.13
N GLY A 25 16.46 -19.62 25.81
CA GLY A 25 16.40 -20.80 26.69
C GLY A 25 16.49 -22.14 25.97
N THR A 26 17.68 -22.75 26.00
CA THR A 26 17.99 -24.11 25.55
C THR A 26 17.19 -25.19 26.28
N THR A 27 16.79 -26.27 25.60
CA THR A 27 17.21 -27.66 25.88
C THR A 27 16.57 -28.63 24.88
N ASP A 28 17.42 -29.52 24.35
CA ASP A 28 17.09 -30.65 23.49
C ASP A 28 16.06 -31.60 24.11
N VAL A 29 15.18 -32.21 23.29
CA VAL A 29 14.96 -33.67 23.28
C VAL A 29 14.47 -34.10 21.89
N ASP A 30 15.27 -34.95 21.27
CA ASP A 30 15.03 -35.83 20.13
C ASP A 30 13.81 -36.76 20.36
N THR A 31 12.91 -36.88 19.38
CA THR A 31 12.26 -38.17 19.07
C THR A 31 11.72 -38.13 17.64
N SER A 32 12.40 -38.88 16.77
CA SER A 32 11.89 -39.38 15.50
C SER A 32 10.51 -40.03 15.66
N GLN A 33 9.53 -39.64 14.84
CA GLN A 33 8.45 -40.55 14.46
C GLN A 33 7.90 -40.23 13.06
N THR A 34 7.93 -41.28 12.25
CA THR A 34 7.47 -41.43 10.87
C THR A 34 5.97 -41.19 10.73
N GLU A 35 5.57 -40.39 9.72
CA GLU A 35 4.19 -40.22 9.28
C GLU A 35 3.60 -41.56 8.80
N SER A 36 2.47 -41.98 9.37
CA SER A 36 1.53 -42.89 8.71
C SER A 36 0.23 -42.14 8.45
N VAL A 37 -0.11 -42.04 7.16
CA VAL A 37 -1.35 -41.50 6.60
C VAL A 37 -2.55 -42.32 7.08
N ALA A 38 -3.57 -41.65 7.63
CA ALA A 38 -4.92 -42.17 7.70
C ALA A 38 -5.90 -41.03 7.36
N GLU A 39 -6.45 -41.10 6.14
CA GLU A 39 -7.67 -40.38 5.78
C GLU A 39 -8.79 -40.79 6.75
N SER A 40 -9.43 -39.81 7.36
CA SER A 40 -10.73 -40.00 8.00
C SER A 40 -11.64 -38.87 7.55
N GLU A 41 -12.56 -39.20 6.64
CA GLU A 41 -13.75 -38.40 6.38
C GLU A 41 -14.58 -38.36 7.67
N SER A 42 -14.71 -37.18 8.27
CA SER A 42 -15.71 -36.90 9.29
C SER A 42 -16.52 -35.70 8.84
N SER A 43 -17.77 -35.97 8.47
CA SER A 43 -18.78 -34.97 8.17
C SER A 43 -19.40 -34.52 9.49
N GLU A 44 -18.95 -33.39 10.00
CA GLU A 44 -19.58 -32.70 11.12
C GLU A 44 -19.94 -31.29 10.65
N VAL A 45 -21.24 -31.08 10.46
CA VAL A 45 -21.81 -29.81 9.98
C VAL A 45 -21.90 -28.87 11.19
N GLU A 46 -20.86 -28.06 11.38
CA GLU A 46 -20.85 -26.93 12.30
C GLU A 46 -21.79 -25.81 11.80
N PRO A 47 -22.48 -25.07 12.69
CA PRO A 47 -23.42 -24.04 12.29
C PRO A 47 -22.70 -22.90 11.55
N THR A 48 -23.06 -22.74 10.28
CA THR A 48 -22.45 -21.77 9.37
C THR A 48 -22.92 -20.36 9.76
N SER A 49 -22.20 -19.71 10.68
CA SER A 49 -22.29 -18.26 10.84
C SER A 49 -21.73 -17.65 9.56
N THR A 50 -22.60 -17.23 8.64
CA THR A 50 -22.18 -16.54 7.42
C THR A 50 -21.65 -15.16 7.80
N VAL A 51 -20.34 -15.03 7.89
CA VAL A 51 -19.66 -13.74 8.02
C VAL A 51 -19.99 -12.90 6.78
N GLU A 52 -20.61 -11.73 6.99
CA GLU A 52 -20.85 -10.76 5.94
C GLU A 52 -19.54 -10.08 5.54
N MET A 53 -19.27 -10.01 4.24
CA MET A 53 -18.06 -9.34 3.72
C MET A 53 -18.30 -7.83 3.60
N PRO A 54 -17.27 -6.99 3.81
CA PRO A 54 -17.41 -5.56 3.63
C PRO A 54 -17.74 -5.20 2.18
N ASP A 55 -18.38 -4.06 1.98
CA ASP A 55 -18.75 -3.57 0.65
C ASP A 55 -17.52 -3.46 -0.26
N GLY A 56 -17.65 -3.98 -1.49
CA GLY A 56 -16.55 -3.99 -2.47
C GLY A 56 -15.53 -5.11 -2.26
N PHE A 57 -15.69 -5.99 -1.26
CA PHE A 57 -14.82 -7.15 -1.07
C PHE A 57 -15.33 -8.40 -1.77
N THR A 58 -14.56 -8.90 -2.74
CA THR A 58 -14.85 -10.14 -3.46
C THR A 58 -13.81 -11.20 -3.10
N LYS A 59 -14.25 -12.31 -2.49
CA LYS A 59 -13.36 -13.42 -2.15
C LYS A 59 -12.65 -13.96 -3.37
N ILE A 60 -11.38 -14.36 -3.18
CA ILE A 60 -10.57 -14.97 -4.22
C ILE A 60 -11.20 -16.30 -4.68
N THR A 61 -11.14 -16.60 -5.98
CA THR A 61 -11.56 -17.90 -6.52
C THR A 61 -10.46 -18.95 -6.31
N GLN A 62 -10.80 -20.23 -6.43
CA GLN A 62 -9.79 -21.30 -6.37
C GLN A 62 -8.70 -21.13 -7.45
N GLU A 63 -9.08 -20.74 -8.68
CA GLU A 63 -8.13 -20.51 -9.78
C GLU A 63 -7.17 -19.35 -9.49
N GLN A 64 -7.70 -18.25 -8.92
CA GLN A 64 -6.86 -17.12 -8.50
C GLN A 64 -5.95 -17.52 -7.34
N ALA A 65 -6.46 -18.29 -6.38
CA ALA A 65 -5.65 -18.82 -5.28
C ALA A 65 -4.51 -19.68 -5.82
N GLU A 66 -4.77 -20.58 -6.77
CA GLU A 66 -3.76 -21.43 -7.46
C GLU A 66 -2.76 -20.63 -8.31
N SER A 67 -3.17 -19.46 -8.79
CA SER A 67 -2.32 -18.55 -9.58
C SER A 67 -1.52 -17.57 -8.72
N CYS A 68 -1.82 -17.48 -7.42
CA CYS A 68 -1.17 -16.55 -6.50
C CYS A 68 0.31 -16.92 -6.32
N PRO A 69 1.25 -15.99 -6.57
CA PRO A 69 2.67 -16.24 -6.32
C PRO A 69 2.93 -16.27 -4.81
N ASP A 70 3.75 -17.22 -4.37
CA ASP A 70 4.29 -17.30 -3.00
C ASP A 70 3.29 -16.98 -1.87
N GLY A 71 2.20 -17.75 -1.79
CA GLY A 71 1.16 -17.52 -0.77
C GLY A 71 1.67 -17.54 0.68
N ASP A 72 2.71 -18.33 0.97
CA ASP A 72 3.34 -18.37 2.29
C ASP A 72 4.04 -17.03 2.62
N GLY A 73 4.67 -16.40 1.62
CA GLY A 73 5.23 -15.06 1.73
C GLY A 73 4.17 -14.00 2.01
N ALA A 74 2.98 -14.11 1.39
CA ALA A 74 1.86 -13.19 1.63
C ALA A 74 1.38 -13.26 3.09
N VAL A 75 1.20 -14.47 3.62
CA VAL A 75 0.79 -14.70 5.01
C VAL A 75 1.86 -14.17 5.98
N LYS A 76 3.14 -14.41 5.70
CA LYS A 76 4.24 -13.92 6.55
C LYS A 76 4.33 -12.38 6.57
N ALA A 77 4.17 -11.73 5.42
CA ALA A 77 4.16 -10.27 5.32
C ALA A 77 2.98 -9.69 6.11
N LEU A 78 1.80 -10.30 5.98
CA LEU A 78 0.60 -9.96 6.75
C LEU A 78 0.85 -10.06 8.26
N GLU A 79 1.34 -11.20 8.74
CA GLU A 79 1.64 -11.43 10.17
C GLU A 79 2.59 -10.38 10.74
N THR A 80 3.65 -10.07 9.99
CA THR A 80 4.66 -9.08 10.38
C THR A 80 4.05 -7.69 10.53
N ALA A 81 3.22 -7.27 9.57
CA ALA A 81 2.57 -5.96 9.61
C ALA A 81 1.48 -5.86 10.70
N LEU A 82 0.74 -6.94 10.95
CA LEU A 82 -0.24 -6.97 12.04
C LEU A 82 0.44 -6.86 13.41
N GLN A 83 1.58 -7.53 13.59
CA GLN A 83 2.38 -7.41 14.81
C GLN A 83 2.91 -6.00 15.03
N SER A 84 3.33 -5.30 13.97
CA SER A 84 3.88 -3.94 14.10
C SER A 84 2.85 -2.92 14.57
N ILE A 85 1.57 -3.09 14.22
CA ILE A 85 0.47 -2.23 14.71
C ILE A 85 -0.13 -2.72 16.04
N GLY A 86 0.36 -3.83 16.59
CA GLY A 86 -0.06 -4.34 17.89
C GLY A 86 -1.31 -5.24 17.88
N VAL A 87 -1.71 -5.79 16.73
CA VAL A 87 -2.75 -6.82 16.65
C VAL A 87 -2.26 -8.08 17.35
N LYS A 88 -3.03 -8.59 18.31
CA LYS A 88 -2.65 -9.77 19.11
C LYS A 88 -3.31 -11.05 18.63
N LYS A 89 -4.53 -10.93 18.10
CA LYS A 89 -5.37 -12.07 17.74
C LYS A 89 -6.16 -11.78 16.48
N VAL A 90 -6.15 -12.75 15.56
CA VAL A 90 -7.03 -12.78 14.40
C VAL A 90 -7.92 -14.01 14.54
N SER A 91 -9.22 -13.79 14.64
CA SER A 91 -10.22 -14.85 14.75
C SER A 91 -10.41 -15.55 13.40
N ASP A 92 -10.51 -14.75 12.33
CA ASP A 92 -10.68 -15.22 10.96
C ASP A 92 -9.98 -14.30 9.96
N CYS A 93 -9.58 -14.85 8.82
CA CYS A 93 -9.00 -14.12 7.70
C CYS A 93 -9.58 -14.64 6.38
N TYR A 94 -9.98 -13.73 5.51
CA TYR A 94 -10.48 -14.01 4.17
C TYR A 94 -9.66 -13.26 3.13
N TRP A 95 -9.20 -13.94 2.09
CA TRP A 95 -8.48 -13.32 0.99
C TRP A 95 -9.41 -12.95 -0.17
N GLY A 96 -9.16 -11.83 -0.81
CA GLY A 96 -10.03 -11.28 -1.84
C GLY A 96 -9.42 -10.14 -2.65
N ASN A 97 -10.24 -9.57 -3.53
CA ASN A 97 -9.90 -8.45 -4.40
C ASN A 97 -8.60 -8.66 -5.22
N TYR A 98 -8.36 -9.92 -5.61
CA TYR A 98 -7.20 -10.34 -6.39
C TYR A 98 -7.15 -9.65 -7.77
N LYS A 99 -6.04 -8.97 -8.07
CA LYS A 99 -5.77 -8.30 -9.34
C LYS A 99 -4.34 -8.55 -9.80
N THR A 100 -4.14 -8.61 -11.10
CA THR A 100 -2.81 -8.76 -11.69
C THR A 100 -2.57 -7.71 -12.76
N ALA A 101 -1.36 -7.17 -12.79
CA ALA A 101 -0.88 -6.24 -13.81
C ALA A 101 0.59 -6.51 -14.10
N GLY A 102 0.87 -7.25 -15.19
CA GLY A 102 2.23 -7.68 -15.51
C GLY A 102 2.77 -8.64 -14.43
N SER A 103 3.91 -8.27 -13.82
CA SER A 103 4.53 -9.01 -12.71
C SER A 103 3.96 -8.67 -11.33
N VAL A 104 3.09 -7.65 -11.25
CA VAL A 104 2.47 -7.21 -9.99
C VAL A 104 1.21 -8.01 -9.71
N VAL A 105 1.08 -8.47 -8.47
CA VAL A 105 -0.17 -9.04 -7.94
C VAL A 105 -0.62 -8.22 -6.74
N ASP A 106 -1.88 -7.82 -6.74
CA ASP A 106 -2.55 -7.20 -5.59
C ASP A 106 -3.60 -8.13 -5.02
N MET A 107 -3.71 -8.14 -3.71
CA MET A 107 -4.73 -8.87 -2.99
C MET A 107 -5.05 -8.16 -1.67
N GLU A 108 -6.25 -8.37 -1.15
CA GLU A 108 -6.65 -7.87 0.16
C GLU A 108 -6.98 -9.03 1.10
N ALA A 109 -6.64 -8.88 2.38
CA ALA A 109 -7.08 -9.73 3.46
C ALA A 109 -8.11 -8.98 4.31
N TYR A 110 -9.30 -9.54 4.44
CA TYR A 110 -10.30 -9.11 5.42
C TYR A 110 -10.13 -9.93 6.70
N LEU A 111 -9.84 -9.25 7.81
CA LEU A 111 -9.53 -9.89 9.09
C LEU A 111 -10.60 -9.58 10.13
N ILE A 112 -11.05 -10.61 10.83
CA ILE A 112 -11.84 -10.45 12.05
C ILE A 112 -10.87 -10.47 13.23
N THR A 113 -10.76 -9.35 13.95
CA THR A 113 -9.95 -9.26 15.16
C THR A 113 -10.84 -9.17 16.40
N ASP A 114 -10.23 -9.03 17.57
CA ASP A 114 -10.92 -8.80 18.84
C ASP A 114 -11.32 -7.34 19.08
N ALA A 115 -10.68 -6.38 18.40
CA ALA A 115 -10.97 -4.96 18.53
C ALA A 115 -11.86 -4.45 17.39
N GLN A 116 -11.43 -4.67 16.15
CA GLN A 116 -12.05 -4.10 14.95
C GLN A 116 -11.67 -4.92 13.71
N ASN A 117 -12.57 -4.99 12.75
CA ASN A 117 -12.30 -5.74 11.53
C ASN A 117 -11.40 -4.91 10.61
N LEU A 118 -10.43 -5.57 9.97
CA LEU A 118 -9.39 -4.89 9.19
C LEU A 118 -9.43 -5.30 7.72
N ILE A 119 -9.08 -4.37 6.84
CA ILE A 119 -8.71 -4.66 5.45
C ILE A 119 -7.21 -4.42 5.33
N VAL A 120 -6.48 -5.45 4.91
CA VAL A 120 -5.03 -5.39 4.68
C VAL A 120 -4.76 -5.57 3.21
N ARG A 121 -4.17 -4.56 2.56
CA ARG A 121 -3.74 -4.67 1.18
C ARG A 121 -2.32 -5.23 1.12
N CYS A 122 -2.13 -6.26 0.31
CA CYS A 122 -0.86 -6.91 0.05
C CYS A 122 -0.49 -6.78 -1.43
N GLN A 123 0.77 -6.50 -1.72
CA GLN A 123 1.32 -6.48 -3.09
C GLN A 123 2.49 -7.43 -3.21
N TYR A 124 2.50 -8.22 -4.28
CA TYR A 124 3.65 -8.95 -4.77
C TYR A 124 4.31 -8.20 -5.90
N LEU A 125 5.58 -7.88 -5.74
CA LEU A 125 6.45 -7.30 -6.78
C LEU A 125 7.89 -7.76 -6.52
N ASN A 126 8.67 -7.95 -7.58
CA ASN A 126 10.09 -8.31 -7.49
C ASN A 126 10.39 -9.53 -6.58
N ASN A 127 9.51 -10.54 -6.67
CA ASN A 127 9.57 -11.77 -5.88
C ASN A 127 9.43 -11.60 -4.37
N ASN A 128 8.77 -10.54 -3.92
CA ASN A 128 8.52 -10.29 -2.52
C ASN A 128 7.09 -9.79 -2.27
N TRP A 129 6.48 -10.25 -1.18
CA TRP A 129 5.22 -9.71 -0.68
C TRP A 129 5.49 -8.56 0.28
N THR A 130 4.71 -7.49 0.12
CA THR A 130 4.70 -6.33 1.00
C THR A 130 3.27 -6.01 1.40
N VAL A 131 3.09 -5.58 2.65
CA VAL A 131 1.81 -5.00 3.07
C VAL A 131 1.83 -3.53 2.69
N VAL A 132 0.84 -3.14 1.89
CA VAL A 132 0.66 -1.82 1.29
C VAL A 132 -0.16 -0.91 2.18
N TYR A 133 -1.16 -1.43 2.88
CA TYR A 133 -1.78 -0.78 4.04
C TYR A 133 -2.64 -1.70 4.88
N ILE A 134 -2.95 -1.26 6.09
CA ILE A 134 -3.93 -1.81 7.01
C ILE A 134 -4.91 -0.69 7.36
N THR A 135 -6.20 -0.94 7.17
CA THR A 135 -7.26 0.00 7.50
C THR A 135 -8.38 -0.66 8.27
N ASP A 136 -9.10 0.12 9.06
CA ASP A 136 -10.38 -0.27 9.64
C ASP A 136 -11.42 -0.48 8.53
N SER A 137 -12.10 -1.63 8.55
CA SER A 137 -13.07 -1.98 7.50
C SER A 137 -14.37 -1.16 7.52
N GLU A 138 -14.67 -0.48 8.62
CA GLU A 138 -15.90 0.31 8.80
C GLU A 138 -15.65 1.81 8.67
N ASN A 139 -14.65 2.34 9.37
CA ASN A 139 -14.39 3.79 9.42
C ASN A 139 -13.21 4.26 8.53
N GLY A 140 -12.42 3.32 7.98
CA GLY A 140 -11.32 3.64 7.06
C GLY A 140 -10.08 4.26 7.71
N HIS A 141 -9.97 4.28 9.05
CA HIS A 141 -8.75 4.72 9.73
C HIS A 141 -7.55 3.88 9.28
N LEU A 142 -6.44 4.55 8.97
CA LEU A 142 -5.24 3.92 8.44
C LEU A 142 -4.25 3.63 9.58
N TYR A 143 -3.78 2.39 9.67
CA TYR A 143 -2.86 1.93 10.73
C TYR A 143 -1.44 1.72 10.25
N TYR A 144 -1.27 1.42 8.96
CA TYR A 144 0.00 1.01 8.36
C TYR A 144 -0.14 1.03 6.84
N PRO A 145 0.96 1.19 6.08
CA PRO A 145 1.92 2.24 6.27
C PRO A 145 1.21 3.59 6.07
N THR A 146 1.68 4.61 6.76
CA THR A 146 0.93 5.85 6.98
C THR A 146 1.54 7.05 6.25
N THR A 147 2.29 6.79 5.19
CA THR A 147 3.03 7.82 4.47
C THR A 147 2.08 8.89 3.91
N GLY A 148 2.18 10.11 4.42
CA GLY A 148 1.41 11.25 3.93
C GLY A 148 -0.06 11.29 4.33
N LYS A 149 -0.51 10.46 5.27
CA LYS A 149 -1.91 10.44 5.74
C LYS A 149 -1.99 10.44 7.25
N ASP A 150 -3.15 10.88 7.74
CA ASP A 150 -3.57 10.77 9.12
C ASP A 150 -3.50 9.30 9.57
N ALA A 151 -2.53 9.04 10.45
CA ALA A 151 -2.26 7.73 11.03
C ALA A 151 -3.04 7.58 12.32
N TYR A 152 -3.66 6.43 12.54
CA TYR A 152 -4.36 6.14 13.79
C TYR A 152 -3.60 5.06 14.56
N ASN A 153 -3.61 5.15 15.88
CA ASN A 153 -3.11 4.05 16.70
C ASN A 153 -4.17 2.94 16.73
N TYR A 154 -3.82 1.73 16.32
CA TYR A 154 -4.75 0.60 16.32
C TYR A 154 -5.29 0.24 17.71
N THR A 155 -4.48 0.39 18.76
CA THR A 155 -4.89 0.02 20.13
C THR A 155 -5.77 1.09 20.78
N THR A 156 -5.46 2.38 20.57
CA THR A 156 -6.17 3.48 21.23
C THR A 156 -7.24 4.13 20.36
N GLY A 157 -7.18 3.95 19.04
CA GLY A 157 -8.04 4.62 18.07
C GLY A 157 -7.73 6.12 17.88
N GLU A 158 -6.68 6.63 18.53
CA GLU A 158 -6.35 8.06 18.51
C GLU A 158 -5.49 8.41 17.29
N LEU A 159 -5.70 9.62 16.76
CA LEU A 159 -4.87 10.18 15.70
C LEU A 159 -3.44 10.38 16.21
N ILE A 160 -2.49 9.77 15.52
CA ILE A 160 -1.07 10.00 15.69
C ILE A 160 -0.77 11.32 14.97
N LYS A 161 -0.56 12.39 15.73
CA LYS A 161 -0.18 13.68 15.15
C LYS A 161 1.18 13.55 14.48
N GLN A 162 1.25 13.83 13.18
CA GLN A 162 2.51 14.14 12.52
C GLN A 162 2.96 15.50 13.04
N GLU A 163 4.13 15.57 13.67
CA GLU A 163 4.76 16.86 13.97
C GLU A 163 5.25 17.45 12.64
N GLU A 164 4.68 18.59 12.24
CA GLU A 164 5.22 19.40 11.15
C GLU A 164 6.64 19.83 11.54
N THR A 165 7.64 19.39 10.79
CA THR A 165 9.02 19.85 10.93
C THR A 165 9.10 21.33 10.56
N THR A 166 8.83 22.22 11.51
CA THR A 166 9.26 23.61 11.41
C THR A 166 10.75 23.68 11.72
N GLU A 167 11.52 24.01 10.70
CA GLU A 167 12.94 24.37 10.76
C GLU A 167 13.22 25.34 11.94
N PRO A 168 14.18 25.05 12.85
CA PRO A 168 14.37 25.89 14.02
C PRO A 168 15.24 27.12 13.70
N ALA A 169 14.65 28.31 13.86
CA ALA A 169 15.42 29.51 14.16
C ALA A 169 15.99 29.40 15.58
N ALA A 170 17.32 29.49 15.68
CA ALA A 170 18.10 29.47 16.92
C ALA A 170 17.65 30.54 17.95
N VAL A 171 17.49 30.18 19.24
CA VAL A 171 18.38 30.56 20.38
C VAL A 171 18.06 29.78 21.69
N GLU A 172 19.11 29.18 22.25
CA GLU A 172 19.50 28.77 23.63
C GLU A 172 18.51 28.46 24.79
N ASP A 173 18.83 27.29 25.40
CA ASP A 173 18.80 26.86 26.81
C ASP A 173 17.46 26.60 27.54
N THR A 174 17.09 25.31 27.68
CA THR A 174 17.26 24.52 28.92
C THR A 174 16.86 23.05 28.67
N GLN A 175 17.71 22.12 29.09
CA GLN A 175 17.61 20.67 28.90
C GLN A 175 16.35 20.03 29.51
N GLU A 176 15.65 19.22 28.72
CA GLU A 176 15.04 17.97 29.19
C GLU A 176 15.21 16.91 28.09
N GLU A 177 16.04 15.90 28.39
CA GLU A 177 16.43 14.81 27.50
C GLU A 177 15.28 13.80 27.39
N SER A 178 14.42 13.93 26.38
CA SER A 178 13.53 12.86 25.93
C SER A 178 14.13 12.18 24.71
N LYS A 179 14.41 10.88 24.81
CA LYS A 179 14.85 10.07 23.68
C LYS A 179 13.78 10.08 22.58
N GLU A 180 14.11 10.79 21.51
CA GLU A 180 13.52 10.73 20.18
C GLU A 180 13.40 9.27 19.72
N PRO A 181 12.25 8.81 19.19
CA PRO A 181 12.21 7.55 18.48
C PRO A 181 12.94 7.76 17.15
N GLU A 182 14.04 7.03 16.95
CA GLU A 182 14.71 6.95 15.65
C GLU A 182 13.67 6.53 14.60
N THR A 183 13.30 7.46 13.72
CA THR A 183 12.57 7.15 12.50
C THR A 183 13.54 6.34 11.66
N GLN A 184 13.34 5.02 11.57
CA GLN A 184 14.17 4.17 10.71
C GLN A 184 13.91 4.55 9.26
N GLU A 185 14.81 5.33 8.66
CA GLU A 185 14.80 5.58 7.23
C GLU A 185 15.03 4.26 6.48
N VAL A 186 14.08 3.89 5.61
CA VAL A 186 14.23 2.71 4.76
C VAL A 186 15.36 2.99 3.77
N PRO A 187 16.43 2.15 3.74
CA PRO A 187 17.58 2.42 2.89
C PRO A 187 17.21 2.42 1.40
N HIS A 188 17.92 3.23 0.62
CA HIS A 188 17.76 3.30 -0.84
C HIS A 188 18.21 2.01 -1.52
N ARG A 189 17.50 1.64 -2.59
CA ARG A 189 17.79 0.45 -3.41
C ARG A 189 18.87 0.78 -4.44
N ASP A 190 19.74 -0.19 -4.72
CA ASP A 190 20.76 -0.04 -5.77
C ASP A 190 20.13 -0.04 -7.17
N GLY A 191 20.70 0.75 -8.09
CA GLY A 191 20.32 0.74 -9.51
C GLY A 191 19.02 1.48 -9.86
N MET A 192 18.48 2.27 -8.93
CA MET A 192 17.31 3.11 -9.15
C MET A 192 17.63 4.29 -10.09
N TYR A 193 16.62 4.78 -10.80
CA TYR A 193 16.71 5.93 -11.71
C TYR A 193 17.04 7.22 -10.95
N GLY A 194 16.47 7.39 -9.76
CA GLY A 194 16.63 8.57 -8.93
C GLY A 194 15.81 8.47 -7.65
N ILE A 195 15.58 9.61 -7.00
CA ILE A 195 14.80 9.72 -5.76
C ILE A 195 13.77 10.84 -5.95
N SER A 196 12.55 10.62 -5.49
CA SER A 196 11.49 11.61 -5.42
C SER A 196 11.54 12.32 -4.06
N ASP A 197 12.52 13.20 -3.90
CA ASP A 197 12.81 13.96 -2.68
C ASP A 197 12.56 15.46 -2.83
N LYS A 198 12.10 15.92 -3.99
CA LYS A 198 11.89 17.34 -4.25
C LYS A 198 10.52 17.81 -3.80
N SER A 199 10.48 18.98 -3.17
CA SER A 199 9.23 19.64 -2.75
C SER A 199 8.55 20.34 -3.93
N CYS A 200 7.25 20.09 -4.09
CA CYS A 200 6.42 20.70 -5.13
C CYS A 200 5.66 21.95 -4.66
N HIS A 201 5.87 22.37 -3.42
CA HIS A 201 5.18 23.52 -2.81
C HIS A 201 5.53 24.86 -3.48
N ASP A 202 6.76 24.96 -4.01
CA ASP A 202 7.24 26.15 -4.74
C ASP A 202 6.97 26.08 -6.26
N ILE A 203 6.39 24.97 -6.75
CA ILE A 203 6.00 24.86 -8.16
C ILE A 203 4.67 25.59 -8.36
N ASP A 204 4.72 26.72 -9.07
CA ASP A 204 3.53 27.51 -9.36
C ASP A 204 2.57 26.74 -10.30
N ALA A 205 1.46 26.29 -9.73
CA ALA A 205 0.33 25.74 -10.47
C ALA A 205 -0.60 26.87 -10.93
N THR A 206 -0.43 27.28 -12.17
CA THR A 206 -1.25 28.33 -12.81
C THR A 206 -2.72 27.93 -13.00
N PHE A 207 -3.03 26.64 -12.94
CA PHE A 207 -4.37 26.10 -13.09
C PHE A 207 -4.50 24.78 -12.31
N SER A 208 -5.54 24.65 -11.49
CA SER A 208 -5.92 23.37 -10.86
C SER A 208 -7.43 23.17 -10.87
N ARG A 209 -7.89 21.93 -11.07
CA ARG A 209 -9.32 21.55 -11.07
C ARG A 209 -9.57 20.17 -10.49
N ASP A 210 -10.59 20.10 -9.65
CA ASP A 210 -11.08 18.83 -9.10
C ASP A 210 -12.20 18.20 -9.93
N LYS A 211 -12.86 19.00 -10.78
CA LYS A 211 -13.92 18.56 -11.67
C LYS A 211 -13.51 18.71 -13.12
N VAL A 212 -13.34 17.57 -13.79
CA VAL A 212 -12.93 17.47 -15.19
C VAL A 212 -14.14 17.19 -16.08
N ARG A 213 -14.18 17.76 -17.30
CA ARG A 213 -15.24 17.45 -18.25
C ARG A 213 -15.16 15.97 -18.66
N ASN A 214 -16.32 15.32 -18.78
CA ASN A 214 -16.46 13.91 -19.12
C ASN A 214 -15.81 12.92 -18.15
N ASP A 215 -15.38 13.36 -16.97
CA ASP A 215 -15.04 12.45 -15.89
C ASP A 215 -16.33 11.81 -15.33
N VAL A 216 -16.51 10.52 -15.63
CA VAL A 216 -17.64 9.72 -15.13
C VAL A 216 -17.32 9.03 -13.80
N THR A 217 -16.06 8.99 -13.38
CA THR A 217 -15.62 8.32 -12.14
C THR A 217 -15.56 9.28 -10.96
N GLY A 218 -15.41 10.58 -11.22
CA GLY A 218 -15.22 11.63 -10.21
C GLY A 218 -13.81 11.67 -9.62
N LYS A 219 -12.89 10.89 -10.18
CA LYS A 219 -11.55 10.64 -9.61
C LYS A 219 -10.46 11.49 -10.26
N TRP A 220 -10.78 12.24 -11.31
CA TRP A 220 -9.75 12.94 -12.09
C TRP A 220 -9.46 14.31 -11.50
N ARG A 221 -8.17 14.62 -11.38
CA ARG A 221 -7.66 15.92 -10.94
C ARG A 221 -6.68 16.44 -11.99
N VAL A 222 -6.66 17.75 -12.18
CA VAL A 222 -5.78 18.39 -13.15
C VAL A 222 -5.03 19.53 -12.50
N SER A 223 -3.73 19.60 -12.79
CA SER A 223 -2.89 20.76 -12.50
C SER A 223 -2.12 21.14 -13.77
N ALA A 224 -1.87 22.43 -13.97
CA ALA A 224 -1.02 22.92 -15.04
C ALA A 224 0.07 23.85 -14.51
N ILE A 225 1.30 23.55 -14.89
CA ILE A 225 2.51 24.23 -14.48
C ILE A 225 3.29 24.70 -15.72
N SER A 226 4.22 25.62 -15.51
CA SER A 226 5.21 26.00 -16.52
C SER A 226 6.56 26.16 -15.85
N ALA A 227 7.27 25.05 -15.71
CA ALA A 227 8.56 24.99 -15.02
C ALA A 227 9.47 23.95 -15.65
N ASP A 228 10.78 24.19 -15.63
CA ASP A 228 11.80 23.24 -16.10
C ASP A 228 12.04 22.13 -15.08
N VAL A 229 11.04 21.27 -14.90
CA VAL A 229 11.04 20.22 -13.86
C VAL A 229 10.49 18.91 -14.38
N GLN A 230 11.04 17.81 -13.86
CA GLN A 230 10.55 16.45 -14.09
C GLN A 230 9.67 16.04 -12.93
N MET A 231 8.35 15.98 -13.15
CA MET A 231 7.39 15.77 -12.05
C MET A 231 7.56 14.43 -11.31
N VAL A 232 8.25 13.45 -11.89
CA VAL A 232 8.57 12.18 -11.20
C VAL A 232 9.43 12.40 -9.95
N GLU A 233 10.33 13.39 -9.95
CA GLU A 233 11.18 13.73 -8.79
C GLU A 233 10.38 14.40 -7.65
N TYR A 234 9.16 14.85 -7.95
CA TYR A 234 8.27 15.54 -7.03
C TYR A 234 7.04 14.69 -6.68
N ALA A 235 6.90 13.51 -7.28
CA ALA A 235 5.67 12.73 -7.24
C ALA A 235 5.27 12.34 -5.81
N LYS A 236 6.24 11.98 -4.96
CA LYS A 236 5.99 11.63 -3.56
C LYS A 236 5.40 12.81 -2.79
N ASP A 237 6.08 13.96 -2.77
CA ASP A 237 5.59 15.17 -2.10
C ASP A 237 4.25 15.64 -2.68
N TYR A 238 4.10 15.60 -4.00
CA TYR A 238 2.86 15.95 -4.68
C TYR A 238 1.68 15.05 -4.27
N TYR A 239 1.91 13.74 -4.15
CA TYR A 239 0.89 12.82 -3.66
C TYR A 239 0.46 13.19 -2.24
N GLN A 240 1.41 13.41 -1.35
CA GLN A 240 1.14 13.78 0.04
C GLN A 240 0.38 15.12 0.16
N TRP A 241 0.67 16.06 -0.73
CA TRP A 241 0.08 17.40 -0.69
C TRP A 241 -1.28 17.51 -1.41
N LYS A 242 -1.44 16.85 -2.56
CA LYS A 242 -2.58 17.07 -3.47
C LYS A 242 -3.59 15.94 -3.51
N PHE A 243 -3.22 14.71 -3.21
CA PHE A 243 -4.19 13.62 -3.22
C PHE A 243 -5.03 13.70 -1.96
N THR A 244 -6.34 13.68 -2.14
CA THR A 244 -7.30 13.51 -1.04
C THR A 244 -7.70 12.06 -0.88
N ASN A 245 -7.60 11.27 -1.96
CA ASN A 245 -7.94 9.85 -1.97
C ASN A 245 -7.00 9.06 -2.89
N ASP A 246 -6.76 7.79 -2.55
CA ASP A 246 -5.82 6.91 -3.28
C ASP A 246 -6.30 6.47 -4.66
N ASP A 247 -7.58 6.59 -4.93
CA ASP A 247 -8.16 6.23 -6.21
C ASP A 247 -8.19 7.41 -7.20
N GLU A 248 -7.69 8.59 -6.80
CA GLU A 248 -7.54 9.75 -7.67
C GLU A 248 -6.51 9.52 -8.78
N ILE A 249 -6.76 10.16 -9.92
CA ILE A 249 -5.85 10.17 -11.07
C ILE A 249 -5.49 11.63 -11.34
N HIS A 250 -4.23 11.98 -11.09
CA HIS A 250 -3.75 13.35 -11.28
C HIS A 250 -3.06 13.49 -12.63
N CYS A 251 -3.55 14.46 -13.41
CA CYS A 251 -2.96 14.91 -14.66
C CYS A 251 -2.21 16.21 -14.41
N ILE A 252 -0.91 16.23 -14.64
CA ILE A 252 -0.06 17.41 -14.46
C ILE A 252 0.48 17.81 -15.82
N VAL A 253 -0.08 18.86 -16.41
CA VAL A 253 0.41 19.41 -17.67
C VAL A 253 1.54 20.37 -17.39
N ASN A 254 2.71 20.13 -17.99
CA ASN A 254 3.85 21.03 -17.94
C ASN A 254 4.06 21.69 -19.30
N PHE A 255 3.64 22.96 -19.42
CA PHE A 255 3.77 23.71 -20.67
C PHE A 255 5.20 24.10 -21.02
N TYR A 256 6.13 24.13 -20.05
CA TYR A 256 7.53 24.42 -20.33
C TYR A 256 8.20 23.23 -21.02
N ASN A 257 7.98 22.02 -20.50
CA ASN A 257 8.54 20.78 -21.05
C ASN A 257 7.69 20.18 -22.18
N ASN A 258 6.48 20.70 -22.43
CA ASN A 258 5.51 20.17 -23.37
C ASN A 258 5.18 18.69 -23.10
N THR A 259 4.97 18.36 -21.83
CA THR A 259 4.66 17.01 -21.34
C THR A 259 3.42 17.00 -20.46
N THR A 260 2.81 15.82 -20.35
CA THR A 260 1.71 15.54 -19.43
C THR A 260 2.08 14.36 -18.55
N THR A 261 2.18 14.60 -17.24
CA THR A 261 2.49 13.56 -16.26
C THR A 261 1.21 13.04 -15.64
N LYS A 262 0.99 11.74 -15.77
CA LYS A 262 -0.01 11.00 -15.03
C LYS A 262 0.60 10.54 -13.71
N ILE A 263 -0.03 10.85 -12.59
CA ILE A 263 0.29 10.25 -11.29
C ILE A 263 -0.95 9.55 -10.80
N GLN A 264 -0.83 8.27 -10.47
CA GLN A 264 -1.87 7.51 -9.82
C GLN A 264 -1.24 6.65 -8.73
N TYR A 265 -1.92 6.55 -7.59
CA TYR A 265 -1.55 5.59 -6.59
C TYR A 265 -2.08 4.21 -6.98
N LEU A 266 -1.20 3.22 -7.00
CA LEU A 266 -1.57 1.85 -7.24
C LEU A 266 -0.62 0.98 -6.43
N SER A 267 -1.20 0.14 -5.57
CA SER A 267 -0.46 -0.94 -4.94
C SER A 267 0.71 -0.45 -4.08
N GLY A 268 0.47 0.60 -3.28
CA GLY A 268 1.45 1.12 -2.31
C GLY A 268 2.49 2.05 -2.88
N ASN A 269 2.49 2.24 -4.20
CA ASN A 269 3.46 3.04 -4.90
C ASN A 269 2.76 3.98 -5.87
N LEU A 270 3.48 5.00 -6.34
CA LEU A 270 2.96 5.88 -7.37
C LEU A 270 3.41 5.36 -8.73
N PHE A 271 2.45 5.16 -9.62
CA PHE A 271 2.73 4.90 -11.02
C PHE A 271 2.70 6.23 -11.74
N VAL A 272 3.85 6.58 -12.32
CA VAL A 272 4.07 7.88 -12.96
C VAL A 272 4.36 7.65 -14.43
N THR A 273 3.47 8.10 -15.29
CA THR A 273 3.65 8.02 -16.75
C THR A 273 3.79 9.41 -17.33
N VAL A 274 4.88 9.66 -18.06
CA VAL A 274 5.11 10.92 -18.77
C VAL A 274 4.72 10.75 -20.23
N HIS A 275 3.84 11.62 -20.72
CA HIS A 275 3.39 11.65 -22.11
C HIS A 275 3.86 12.93 -22.79
N GLU A 276 3.95 12.91 -24.12
CA GLU A 276 3.92 14.14 -24.91
C GLU A 276 2.60 14.89 -24.65
N TYR A 277 2.66 16.20 -24.42
CA TYR A 277 1.45 16.98 -24.23
C TYR A 277 0.64 17.10 -25.53
N VAL A 278 -0.67 16.86 -25.43
CA VAL A 278 -1.63 17.09 -26.51
C VAL A 278 -2.47 18.32 -26.19
N LYS A 279 -2.44 19.31 -27.10
CA LYS A 279 -3.10 20.59 -26.89
C LYS A 279 -4.57 20.46 -26.49
N GLY A 280 -4.90 20.94 -25.29
CA GLY A 280 -6.27 21.01 -24.76
C GLY A 280 -6.75 19.72 -24.09
N GLU A 281 -5.88 18.73 -23.89
CA GLU A 281 -6.22 17.48 -23.20
C GLU A 281 -6.60 17.70 -21.74
N GLU A 282 -6.04 18.72 -21.09
CA GLU A 282 -6.29 19.10 -19.69
C GLU A 282 -7.75 19.51 -19.43
N HIS A 283 -8.54 19.69 -20.48
CA HIS A 283 -9.93 20.08 -20.40
C HIS A 283 -10.91 18.90 -20.41
N ASP A 284 -10.47 17.68 -20.71
CA ASP A 284 -11.36 16.55 -20.97
C ASP A 284 -10.74 15.20 -20.56
N ALA A 285 -11.40 14.48 -19.65
CA ALA A 285 -10.91 13.18 -19.16
C ALA A 285 -10.79 12.13 -20.29
N ASN A 286 -11.57 12.26 -21.37
CA ASN A 286 -11.45 11.36 -22.53
C ASN A 286 -10.25 11.67 -23.43
N LEU A 287 -9.62 12.84 -23.28
CA LEU A 287 -8.49 13.28 -24.08
C LEU A 287 -7.16 13.24 -23.30
N MET A 288 -7.21 13.29 -21.97
CA MET A 288 -6.00 13.23 -21.14
C MET A 288 -5.20 11.96 -21.43
N PHE A 289 -3.88 12.14 -21.47
CA PHE A 289 -2.91 11.08 -21.71
C PHE A 289 -3.06 10.44 -23.11
N SER A 290 -3.56 11.20 -24.09
CA SER A 290 -3.67 10.75 -25.49
C SER A 290 -2.38 10.90 -26.30
N GLY A 291 -1.38 11.61 -25.76
CA GLY A 291 -0.06 11.75 -26.35
C GLY A 291 0.78 10.48 -26.26
N THR A 292 1.90 10.45 -26.97
CA THR A 292 2.84 9.32 -26.93
C THR A 292 3.42 9.18 -25.52
N VAL A 293 3.45 7.97 -24.98
CA VAL A 293 4.19 7.68 -23.74
C VAL A 293 5.67 7.86 -23.99
N LEU A 294 6.32 8.69 -23.18
CA LEU A 294 7.74 8.96 -23.21
C LEU A 294 8.51 8.10 -22.21
N GLN A 295 7.99 7.99 -20.99
CA GLN A 295 8.63 7.27 -19.89
C GLN A 295 7.58 6.75 -18.90
N ASP A 296 7.86 5.60 -18.29
CA ASP A 296 7.08 5.05 -17.18
C ASP A 296 7.96 4.81 -15.96
N PHE A 297 7.44 5.15 -14.79
CA PHE A 297 8.13 5.00 -13.52
C PHE A 297 7.24 4.40 -12.44
N ILE A 298 7.89 3.73 -11.49
CA ILE A 298 7.35 3.42 -10.17
C ILE A 298 8.11 4.30 -9.17
N VAL A 299 7.37 5.06 -8.36
CA VAL A 299 7.93 5.80 -7.22
C VAL A 299 7.53 5.10 -5.94
N TYR A 300 8.54 4.62 -5.22
CA TYR A 300 8.36 3.88 -3.98
C TYR A 300 8.09 4.84 -2.82
N LEU A 301 6.94 4.73 -2.15
CA LEU A 301 6.55 5.69 -1.11
C LEU A 301 7.37 5.54 0.18
N ASP A 302 7.94 4.37 0.43
CA ASP A 302 8.71 4.08 1.64
C ASP A 302 9.99 4.92 1.75
N ASN A 303 10.72 5.11 0.65
CA ASN A 303 11.98 5.87 0.63
C ASN A 303 12.10 6.89 -0.52
N GLY A 304 11.12 6.95 -1.43
CA GLY A 304 11.13 7.85 -2.58
C GLY A 304 11.89 7.33 -3.79
N ASP A 305 12.47 6.11 -3.76
CA ASP A 305 13.19 5.58 -4.92
C ASP A 305 12.33 5.61 -6.18
N ILE A 306 12.96 5.96 -7.30
CA ILE A 306 12.35 5.98 -8.62
C ILE A 306 12.91 4.82 -9.42
N GLU A 307 12.07 3.89 -9.84
CA GLU A 307 12.41 2.87 -10.83
C GLU A 307 11.84 3.28 -12.18
N GLN A 308 12.68 3.33 -13.22
CA GLN A 308 12.21 3.50 -14.59
C GLN A 308 11.90 2.13 -15.19
N ILE A 309 10.66 1.94 -15.64
CA ILE A 309 10.18 0.67 -16.20
C ILE A 309 10.04 0.71 -17.73
N GLN A 310 9.96 1.91 -18.33
CA GLN A 310 9.99 2.11 -19.79
C GLN A 310 10.61 3.46 -20.17
#